data_AF-A0A107E804-F1
#
_entry.id   AF-A0A107E804-F1
#
_cell.length_a   1.000
_cell.length_b   1.000
_cell.length_c   1.000
_cell.angle_alpha   90.00
_cell.angle_beta   90.00
_cell.angle_gamma   90.00
#
_symmetry.space_group_name_H-M   'P 1'
#
loop_
_entity.id
_entity.type
_entity.pdbx_description
1 polymer ?
#
loop_
_entity_poly.entity_id
_entity_poly.type
_entity_poly.pdbx_seq_one_letter_code
_entity_poly.pdbx_strand_id
1 'polypeptide(L)' 'MNEGSAHVALTCETPTGRPRFHAKKKVLGLDLHEPRFRTVESCDNDGRLFERIVVEKIAPASFAEAAFDPKNPAYAL' A
#
# COMPACT_ATOMS: atom_id res chain seq x y z
N MET A 1 5.07 -6.89 -20.59
CA MET A 1 6.14 -6.98 -19.58
C MET A 1 7.00 -5.76 -19.81
N ASN A 2 6.72 -4.65 -19.12
CA ASN A 2 7.50 -3.42 -19.30
C ASN A 2 8.70 -3.45 -18.35
N GLU A 3 9.86 -3.16 -18.92
CA GLU A 3 11.14 -3.02 -18.25
C GLU A 3 11.09 -1.93 -17.17
N GLY A 4 11.90 -2.12 -16.12
CA GLY A 4 11.74 -1.54 -14.79
C GLY A 4 11.47 -0.04 -14.73
N SER A 5 10.29 0.33 -14.24
CA SER A 5 10.02 1.68 -13.74
C SER A 5 10.98 1.99 -12.58
N ALA A 6 11.57 3.19 -12.60
CA ALA A 6 12.38 3.67 -11.49
C ALA A 6 11.48 3.86 -10.26
N HIS A 7 11.81 3.17 -9.17
CA HIS A 7 11.13 3.32 -7.89
C HIS A 7 12.10 3.78 -6.82
N VAL A 8 11.61 4.60 -5.89
CA VAL A 8 12.33 4.94 -4.66
C VAL A 8 11.69 4.19 -3.49
N ALA A 9 12.53 3.60 -2.64
CA ALA A 9 12.12 2.95 -1.41
C ALA A 9 12.15 3.96 -0.24
N LEU A 10 10.97 4.31 0.27
CA LEU A 10 10.84 5.07 1.51
C LEU A 10 10.74 4.08 2.68
N THR A 11 11.69 4.17 3.61
CA THR A 11 11.75 3.27 4.78
C THR A 11 11.29 4.01 6.02
N CYS A 12 10.30 3.45 6.72
CA CYS A 12 9.85 3.91 8.03
C CYS A 12 10.12 2.84 9.07
N GLU A 13 10.83 3.17 10.14
CA GLU A 13 11.15 2.24 11.23
C GLU A 13 10.60 2.79 12.55
N THR A 14 9.99 1.91 13.34
CA THR A 14 9.49 2.29 14.66
C THR A 14 10.67 2.45 15.62
N PRO A 15 10.91 3.64 16.20
CA PRO A 15 12.19 3.99 16.82
C PRO A 15 12.54 3.19 18.08
N THR A 16 11.55 2.69 18.83
CA THR A 16 11.80 1.95 20.09
C THR A 16 10.83 0.78 20.26
N GLY A 17 11.26 -0.23 21.03
CA GLY A 17 10.45 -1.39 21.40
C GLY A 17 10.29 -2.46 20.32
N ARG A 18 9.68 -3.59 20.71
CA ARG A 18 9.20 -4.65 19.82
C ARG A 18 7.68 -4.56 19.72
N PRO A 19 7.10 -3.96 18.66
CA PRO A 19 5.65 -3.93 18.49
C PRO A 19 5.09 -5.35 18.44
N ARG A 20 3.98 -5.59 19.14
CA ARG A 20 3.29 -6.90 19.15
C ARG A 20 2.36 -7.10 17.96
N PHE A 21 1.76 -6.01 17.46
CA PHE A 21 0.69 -6.07 16.46
C PHE A 21 0.98 -5.22 15.20
N HIS A 22 2.13 -4.56 15.14
CA HIS A 22 2.50 -3.68 14.02
C HIS A 22 3.85 -4.07 13.44
N ALA A 23 4.07 -3.72 12.17
CA ALA A 23 5.37 -3.88 11.54
C ALA A 23 6.43 -3.03 12.24
N LYS A 24 7.61 -3.61 12.49
CA LYS A 24 8.76 -2.88 13.04
C LYS A 24 9.33 -1.92 11.99
N LYS A 25 9.29 -2.35 10.74
CA LYS A 25 9.75 -1.62 9.56
C LYS A 25 8.72 -1.71 8.45
N LYS A 26 8.52 -0.60 7.74
CA LYS A 26 7.76 -0.55 6.49
C LYS A 26 8.62 0.02 5.38
N VAL A 27 8.51 -0.57 4.19
CA VAL A 27 9.13 -0.06 2.96
C VAL A 27 8.03 0.26 1.96
N LEU A 28 8.03 1.49 1.45
CA LEU A 28 7.06 1.96 0.46
C LEU A 28 7.78 2.21 -0.86
N GLY A 29 7.37 1.51 -1.92
CA GLY A 29 7.89 1.75 -3.27
C GLY A 29 7.10 2.85 -3.96
N LEU A 30 7.72 4.01 -4.17
CA LEU A 30 7.17 5.14 -4.91
C LEU A 30 7.61 5.07 -6.37
N ASP A 31 6.66 5.02 -7.31
CA ASP A 31 6.95 5.16 -8.74
C ASP A 31 7.32 6.63 -9.03
N LEU A 32 8.43 6.86 -9.74
CA LEU A 32 8.91 8.21 -10.04
C LEU A 32 8.31 8.81 -11.31
N HIS A 33 7.78 7.99 -12.23
CA HIS A 33 7.10 8.48 -13.43
C HIS A 33 5.69 8.95 -13.09
N GLU A 34 4.99 8.20 -12.23
CA GLU A 34 3.74 8.62 -11.62
C GLU A 34 3.91 8.59 -10.10
N PRO A 35 3.96 9.74 -9.39
CA PRO A 35 4.30 9.83 -7.96
C PRO A 35 3.22 9.19 -7.07
N ARG A 36 3.16 7.86 -7.10
CA ARG A 36 2.16 6.99 -6.50
C ARG A 36 2.86 5.78 -5.91
N PHE A 37 2.39 5.34 -4.75
CA PHE A 37 2.89 4.12 -4.15
C PHE A 37 2.42 2.89 -4.92
N ARG A 38 3.38 2.02 -5.27
CA ARG A 38 3.16 0.76 -5.99
C ARG A 38 3.33 -0.45 -5.09
N THR A 39 4.12 -0.34 -4.04
CA THR A 39 4.36 -1.43 -3.10
C THR A 39 4.33 -0.95 -1.65
N VAL A 40 3.85 -1.83 -0.77
CA VAL A 40 3.96 -1.71 0.67
C VAL A 40 4.51 -3.04 1.18
N GLU A 41 5.63 -2.99 1.88
CA GLU A 41 6.26 -4.14 2.52
C GLU A 41 6.31 -3.92 4.02
N SER A 42 5.82 -4.90 4.78
CA SER A 42 5.77 -4.88 6.23
C SER A 42 6.72 -5.95 6.78
N CYS A 43 7.70 -5.51 7.58
CA CYS A 43 8.70 -6.38 8.20
C CYS A 43 8.49 -6.48 9.72
N ASP A 44 8.73 -7.67 10.25
CA ASP A 44 8.68 -7.95 11.69
C ASP A 44 9.91 -7.39 12.43
N ASN A 45 10.00 -7.69 13.73
CA ASN A 45 11.07 -7.23 14.60
C ASN A 45 12.47 -7.72 14.21
N ASP A 46 12.56 -8.82 13.46
CA ASP A 46 13.81 -9.42 13.01
C ASP A 46 14.08 -9.06 11.54
N GLY A 47 13.32 -8.11 10.99
CA GLY A 47 13.44 -7.63 9.61
C GLY A 47 12.82 -8.55 8.57
N ARG A 48 12.13 -9.62 8.97
CA ARG A 48 11.51 -10.56 8.03
C ARG A 48 10.23 -9.98 7.46
N LEU A 49 10.13 -10.01 6.14
CA LEU A 49 8.91 -9.64 5.44
C LEU A 49 7.79 -10.63 5.81
N PHE A 50 6.66 -10.12 6.30
CA PHE A 50 5.48 -10.94 6.60
C PHE A 50 4.24 -10.53 5.81
N GLU A 51 4.24 -9.35 5.19
CA GLU A 51 3.16 -8.89 4.32
C GLU A 51 3.73 -8.02 3.20
N ARG A 52 3.24 -8.24 1.98
CA ARG A 52 3.52 -7.43 0.81
C ARG A 52 2.25 -7.14 0.03
N ILE A 53 2.01 -5.86 -0.21
CA ILE A 53 0.91 -5.37 -1.05
C ILE A 53 1.52 -4.82 -2.33
N VAL A 54 0.98 -5.22 -3.48
CA VAL A 54 1.36 -4.72 -4.80
C VAL A 54 0.14 -4.08 -5.44
N VAL A 55 0.25 -2.80 -5.79
CA VAL A 55 -0.82 -2.06 -6.47
C VAL A 55 -0.62 -2.21 -7.97
N GLU A 56 -1.28 -3.19 -8.56
CA GLU A 56 -1.13 -3.52 -9.98
C GLU A 56 -1.60 -2.38 -10.89
N LYS A 57 -2.77 -1.80 -10.59
CA LYS A 57 -3.39 -0.75 -11.40
C LYS A 57 -3.90 0.39 -10.53
N ILE A 58 -3.59 1.62 -10.94
CA ILE A 58 -4.16 2.85 -10.40
C ILE A 58 -4.79 3.61 -11.56
N ALA A 59 -6.07 3.95 -11.45
CA ALA A 59 -6.78 4.72 -12.46
C ALA A 59 -7.63 5.80 -11.78
N PRO A 60 -7.70 7.02 -12.33
CA PRO A 60 -8.67 8.02 -11.88
C PRO A 60 -10.10 7.47 -12.01
N ALA A 61 -10.93 7.74 -11.00
CA ALA A 61 -12.34 7.41 -11.01
C ALA A 61 -13.13 8.51 -10.30
N SER A 62 -14.34 8.78 -10.80
CA SER A 62 -15.30 9.69 -10.17
C SER A 62 -16.41 8.86 -9.54
N PHE A 63 -16.76 9.19 -8.31
CA PHE A 63 -17.80 8.52 -7.54
C PHE A 63 -18.86 9.53 -7.17
N ALA A 64 -20.14 9.17 -7.32
CA ALA A 64 -21.25 9.96 -6.79
C ALA A 64 -21.27 9.88 -5.26
N GLU A 65 -21.92 10.82 -4.59
CA GLU A 65 -22.03 10.83 -3.12
C GLU A 65 -22.58 9.52 -2.55
N ALA A 66 -23.62 8.96 -3.20
CA ALA A 66 -24.23 7.70 -2.81
C ALA A 66 -23.41 6.45 -3.19
N ALA A 67 -22.26 6.60 -3.86
CA ALA A 67 -21.49 5.46 -4.36
C ALA A 67 -21.06 4.51 -3.24
N PHE A 68 -20.79 5.04 -2.05
CA PHE A 68 -20.38 4.27 -0.87
C PHE A 68 -21.48 4.23 0.21
N ASP A 69 -22.73 4.58 -0.12
CA ASP A 69 -23.86 4.42 0.81
C ASP A 69 -24.04 2.93 1.09
N PRO A 70 -24.02 2.47 2.36
CA PRO A 70 -24.26 1.06 2.68
C PRO A 70 -25.64 0.55 2.21
N LYS A 71 -26.59 1.45 1.95
CA LYS A 71 -27.92 1.14 1.40
C LYS A 71 -27.97 1.21 -0.14
N ASN A 72 -26.85 1.44 -0.82
CA ASN A 72 -26.80 1.46 -2.27
C ASN A 72 -27.32 0.12 -2.81
N PRO A 73 -28.38 0.11 -3.64
CA PRO A 73 -28.96 -1.13 -4.14
C PRO A 73 -27.98 -1.99 -4.95
N ALA A 74 -26.90 -1.41 -5.49
CA ALA A 74 -25.84 -2.16 -6.17
C ALA A 74 -25.06 -3.11 -5.23
N TYR A 75 -25.17 -2.93 -3.91
CA TYR A 75 -24.58 -3.83 -2.90
C TYR A 75 -25.54 -4.91 -2.42
N ALA A 76 -26.82 -4.85 -2.79
CA ALA A 76 -27.74 -5.93 -2.50
C ALA A 76 -27.36 -7.15 -3.35
N LEU A 77 -26.93 -8.22 -2.66
CA LEU A 77 -26.63 -9.53 -3.23
C LEU A 77 -27.86 -10.16 -3.90
#